data_AF-A0A1U7D375-F1
#
_entry.id   AF-A0A1U7D375-F1
#
_cell.length_a   1.000
_cell.length_b   1.000
_cell.length_c   1.000
_cell.angle_alpha   90.00
_cell.angle_beta   90.00
_cell.angle_gamma   90.00
#
_symmetry.space_group_name_H-M   'P 1'
#
loop_
_entity.id
_entity.type
_entity.pdbx_description
1 polymer ?
#
loop_
_entity_poly.entity_id
_entity_poly.type
_entity_poly.pdbx_seq_one_letter_code
_entity_poly.pdbx_strand_id
1 'polypeptide(L)'
;MIRALAVAVALLPALALAEVAVPDGYRMDHYRAPVPSELPGGTVVGPEEAHALWEAGETVFIDVLPRPPKPAKLPEGTIWHEQPRDSIPGAMWLPNTGYGALADVAEAYFRDGLAEATGGDMGQPVLFFCLQDCWMSWNAAKRALGLGYETVYWLPEGTDGWTFYDFPTEEITPREPQPR
;
A
#
# COMPACT_ATOMS: atom_id res chain seq x y z
N MET A 1 45.02 11.62 -52.67
CA MET A 1 43.55 11.73 -52.61
C MET A 1 43.00 10.45 -52.02
N ILE A 2 41.91 10.53 -51.23
CA ILE A 2 41.11 9.44 -50.63
C ILE A 2 41.61 8.98 -49.25
N ARG A 3 40.83 8.94 -48.15
CA ARG A 3 39.46 9.38 -47.78
C ARG A 3 39.47 9.33 -46.24
N ALA A 4 39.13 10.42 -45.54
CA ALA A 4 38.90 10.37 -44.11
C ALA A 4 37.52 9.75 -43.85
N LEU A 5 37.48 8.64 -43.11
CA LEU A 5 36.24 7.99 -42.68
C LEU A 5 35.72 8.76 -41.45
N ALA A 6 34.68 9.56 -41.62
CA ALA A 6 33.99 10.20 -40.51
C ALA A 6 33.08 9.16 -39.83
N VAL A 7 33.43 8.75 -38.61
CA VAL A 7 32.57 7.97 -37.74
C VAL A 7 31.55 8.93 -37.11
N ALA A 8 30.30 8.84 -37.55
CA ALA A 8 29.18 9.54 -36.93
C ALA A 8 28.74 8.75 -35.70
N VAL A 9 29.08 9.24 -34.51
CA VAL A 9 28.51 8.75 -33.25
C VAL A 9 27.11 9.36 -33.11
N ALA A 10 26.08 8.54 -33.31
CA ALA A 10 24.70 8.94 -33.06
C ALA A 10 24.45 8.94 -31.55
N LEU A 11 24.26 10.12 -30.96
CA LEU A 11 23.72 10.23 -29.60
C LEU A 11 22.22 9.89 -29.65
N LEU A 12 21.86 8.73 -29.11
CA LEU A 12 20.48 8.38 -28.80
C LEU A 12 20.04 9.18 -27.56
N PRO A 13 18.90 9.88 -27.59
CA PRO A 13 18.39 10.56 -26.41
C PRO A 13 17.91 9.51 -25.42
N ALA A 14 18.43 9.55 -24.19
CA ALA A 14 17.93 8.73 -23.10
C ALA A 14 16.49 9.19 -22.79
N LEU A 15 15.51 8.31 -23.02
CA LEU A 15 14.15 8.48 -22.52
C LEU A 15 14.20 8.38 -21.00
N ALA A 16 14.18 9.51 -20.31
CA ALA A 16 13.93 9.55 -18.87
C ALA A 16 12.49 9.04 -18.64
N LEU A 17 12.35 7.93 -17.93
CA LEU A 17 11.05 7.54 -17.37
C LEU A 17 10.62 8.67 -16.44
N ALA A 18 9.46 9.27 -16.70
CA ALA A 18 8.92 10.31 -15.84
C ALA A 18 8.59 9.70 -14.47
N GLU A 19 9.32 10.13 -13.45
CA GLU A 19 9.07 9.74 -12.06
C GLU A 19 7.70 10.25 -11.61
N VAL A 20 6.95 9.41 -10.90
CA VAL A 20 5.61 9.77 -10.41
C VAL A 20 5.77 10.77 -9.28
N ALA A 21 5.30 12.00 -9.49
CA ALA A 21 5.42 13.06 -8.50
C ALA A 21 4.63 12.74 -7.22
N VAL A 22 5.21 13.08 -6.06
CA VAL A 22 4.50 13.07 -4.79
C VAL A 22 3.45 14.18 -4.76
N PRO A 23 2.17 13.86 -4.48
CA PRO A 23 1.15 14.89 -4.33
C PRO A 23 1.22 15.59 -2.97
N ASP A 24 0.89 16.89 -2.95
CA ASP A 24 0.76 17.67 -1.71
C ASP A 24 -0.27 17.07 -0.75
N GLY A 25 -1.39 16.58 -1.31
CA GLY A 25 -2.47 15.93 -0.57
C GLY A 25 -2.47 14.41 -0.70
N TYR A 26 -3.67 13.82 -0.64
CA TYR A 26 -3.87 12.41 -0.95
C TYR A 26 -4.18 12.22 -2.44
N ARG A 27 -3.88 11.03 -2.96
CA ARG A 27 -4.39 10.61 -4.27
C ARG A 27 -5.89 10.41 -4.19
N MET A 28 -6.64 11.03 -5.11
CA MET A 28 -8.11 11.06 -5.08
C MET A 28 -8.77 10.04 -6.01
N ASP A 29 -8.05 9.56 -7.02
CA ASP A 29 -8.56 8.69 -8.07
C ASP A 29 -7.46 7.75 -8.60
N HIS A 30 -7.82 6.89 -9.57
CA HIS A 30 -6.89 6.00 -10.26
C HIS A 30 -5.93 5.27 -9.30
N TYR A 31 -6.50 4.62 -8.29
CA TYR A 31 -5.74 4.02 -7.20
C TYR A 31 -4.85 2.84 -7.61
N ARG A 32 -5.13 2.22 -8.77
CA ARG A 32 -4.32 1.20 -9.42
C ARG A 32 -3.51 1.86 -10.55
N ALA A 33 -2.35 2.41 -10.22
CA ALA A 33 -1.48 3.15 -11.13
C ALA A 33 -0.06 3.23 -10.54
N PRO A 34 0.99 3.50 -11.35
CA PRO A 34 2.33 3.74 -10.84
C PRO A 34 2.32 4.75 -9.68
N VAL A 35 3.06 4.42 -8.62
CA VAL A 35 3.16 5.19 -7.38
C VAL A 35 4.52 5.92 -7.30
N PRO A 36 4.66 6.95 -6.45
CA PRO A 36 5.94 7.60 -6.23
C PRO A 36 6.97 6.61 -5.67
N SER A 37 8.24 6.87 -5.95
CA SER A 37 9.38 6.16 -5.38
C SER A 37 9.63 6.51 -3.91
N GLU A 38 8.90 7.48 -3.36
CA GLU A 38 9.15 8.06 -2.05
C GLU A 38 7.86 8.28 -1.23
N LEU A 39 8.03 8.30 0.09
CA LEU A 39 7.01 8.67 1.07
C LEU A 39 7.63 9.70 2.03
N PRO A 40 7.42 11.01 1.82
CA PRO A 40 7.99 12.02 2.71
C PRO A 40 7.57 11.80 4.17
N GLY A 41 8.56 11.69 5.06
CA GLY A 41 8.36 11.42 6.49
C GLY A 41 8.30 9.93 6.87
N GLY A 42 8.22 9.03 5.90
CA GLY A 42 8.28 7.59 6.11
C GLY A 42 9.45 6.94 5.38
N THR A 43 9.50 5.61 5.43
CA THR A 43 10.54 4.80 4.81
C THR A 43 9.91 3.85 3.79
N VAL A 44 10.36 3.93 2.54
CA VAL A 44 9.98 2.96 1.50
C VAL A 44 10.84 1.71 1.68
N VAL A 45 10.21 0.54 1.69
CA VAL A 45 10.88 -0.76 1.83
C VAL A 45 10.49 -1.67 0.68
N GLY A 46 11.42 -2.50 0.21
CA GLY A 46 11.12 -3.56 -0.74
C GLY A 46 10.64 -4.84 -0.03
N PRO A 47 10.29 -5.89 -0.80
CA PRO A 47 9.79 -7.14 -0.25
C PRO A 47 10.77 -7.82 0.73
N GLU A 48 12.07 -7.81 0.45
CA GLU A 48 13.09 -8.44 1.30
C GLU A 48 13.25 -7.70 2.63
N GLU A 49 13.28 -6.37 2.65
CA GLU A 49 13.31 -5.60 3.89
C GLU A 49 12.01 -5.75 4.68
N ALA A 50 10.86 -5.75 4.00
CA ALA A 50 9.58 -6.02 4.65
C ALA A 50 9.54 -7.42 5.28
N HIS A 51 10.09 -8.43 4.62
CA HIS A 51 10.21 -9.77 5.18
C HIS A 51 11.11 -9.80 6.41
N ALA A 52 12.24 -9.09 6.40
CA ALA A 52 13.11 -8.97 7.57
C ALA A 52 12.40 -8.28 8.76
N LEU A 53 11.61 -7.23 8.50
CA LEU A 53 10.79 -6.58 9.53
C LEU A 53 9.72 -7.52 10.09
N TRP A 54 9.12 -8.34 9.23
CA TRP A 54 8.14 -9.35 9.62
C TRP A 54 8.76 -10.46 10.48
N GLU A 55 9.91 -11.02 10.09
CA GLU A 55 10.62 -12.06 10.85
C GLU A 55 11.07 -11.57 12.23
N ALA A 56 11.44 -10.28 12.33
CA ALA A 56 11.78 -9.66 13.61
C ALA A 56 10.58 -9.54 14.56
N GLY A 57 9.35 -9.41 14.03
CA GLY A 57 8.12 -9.34 14.81
C GLY A 57 7.90 -8.03 15.56
N GLU A 58 8.69 -7.00 15.28
CA GLU A 58 8.64 -5.69 15.96
C GLU A 58 7.85 -4.63 15.17
N THR A 59 7.40 -4.94 13.96
CA THR A 59 6.63 -4.03 13.11
C THR A 59 5.21 -4.54 12.92
N VAL A 60 4.23 -3.64 13.05
CA VAL A 60 2.82 -3.94 12.81
C VAL A 60 2.52 -3.81 11.32
N PHE A 61 1.97 -4.85 10.71
CA PHE A 61 1.64 -4.87 9.29
C PHE A 61 0.17 -4.50 9.08
N ILE A 62 -0.07 -3.47 8.28
CA ILE A 62 -1.41 -2.94 7.98
C ILE A 62 -1.71 -3.12 6.49
N ASP A 63 -2.65 -4.01 6.23
CA ASP A 63 -3.21 -4.23 4.90
C ASP A 63 -4.37 -3.26 4.67
N VAL A 64 -4.34 -2.51 3.58
CA VAL A 64 -5.42 -1.57 3.23
C VAL A 64 -6.08 -1.87 1.89
N LEU A 65 -5.93 -3.10 1.38
CA LEU A 65 -6.59 -3.52 0.14
C LEU A 65 -8.10 -3.20 0.22
N PRO A 66 -8.68 -2.47 -0.75
CA PRO A 66 -10.09 -2.17 -0.71
C PRO A 66 -10.90 -3.45 -0.87
N ARG A 67 -11.96 -3.54 -0.05
CA ARG A 67 -12.93 -4.62 -0.14
C ARG A 67 -14.11 -4.16 -0.98
N PRO A 68 -14.40 -4.79 -2.13
CA PRO A 68 -15.55 -4.43 -2.93
C PRO A 68 -16.85 -4.58 -2.13
N PRO A 69 -17.75 -3.59 -2.14
CA PRO A 69 -19.02 -3.72 -1.45
C PRO A 69 -19.87 -4.79 -2.12
N LYS A 70 -20.67 -5.52 -1.32
CA LYS A 70 -21.68 -6.43 -1.84
C LYS A 70 -22.59 -5.67 -2.83
N PRO A 71 -22.77 -6.15 -4.07
CA PRO A 71 -23.61 -5.45 -5.03
C PRO A 71 -25.05 -5.28 -4.50
N ALA A 72 -25.56 -4.04 -4.51
CA ALA A 72 -26.87 -3.70 -3.97
C ALA A 72 -28.05 -4.37 -4.71
N LYS A 73 -27.83 -4.84 -5.94
CA LYS A 73 -28.84 -5.46 -6.82
C LYS A 73 -28.48 -6.89 -7.18
N LEU A 74 -28.11 -7.70 -6.18
CA LEU A 74 -28.00 -9.15 -6.39
C LEU A 74 -29.42 -9.73 -6.61
N PRO A 75 -29.65 -10.51 -7.68
CA PRO A 75 -30.91 -11.22 -7.85
C PRO A 75 -31.22 -12.09 -6.63
N GLU A 76 -32.49 -12.19 -6.26
CA GLU A 76 -32.94 -13.01 -5.14
C GLU A 76 -32.45 -14.46 -5.32
N GLY A 77 -31.83 -15.02 -4.27
CA GLY A 77 -31.21 -16.36 -4.32
C GLY A 77 -29.77 -16.41 -4.83
N THR A 78 -29.17 -15.27 -5.25
CA THR A 78 -27.76 -15.24 -5.65
C THR A 78 -26.85 -15.21 -4.42
N ILE A 79 -26.02 -16.23 -4.27
CA ILE A 79 -24.98 -16.29 -3.25
C ILE A 79 -23.83 -15.38 -3.71
N TRP A 80 -23.54 -14.35 -2.90
CA TRP A 80 -22.34 -13.53 -3.09
C TRP A 80 -21.17 -14.25 -2.45
N HIS A 81 -20.23 -14.72 -3.27
CA HIS A 81 -18.95 -15.22 -2.80
C HIS A 81 -18.01 -14.06 -2.65
N GLU A 82 -17.72 -13.74 -1.40
CA GLU A 82 -16.65 -12.81 -1.10
C GLU A 82 -15.30 -13.44 -1.49
N GLN A 83 -14.44 -12.62 -2.11
CA GLN A 83 -13.11 -13.08 -2.45
C GLN A 83 -12.27 -13.18 -1.16
N PRO A 84 -11.66 -14.34 -0.87
CA PRO A 84 -10.72 -14.46 0.24
C PRO A 84 -9.57 -13.46 0.09
N ARG A 85 -9.03 -13.00 1.22
CA ARG A 85 -7.87 -12.12 1.27
C ARG A 85 -6.69 -12.88 1.86
N ASP A 86 -5.87 -13.47 0.97
CA ASP A 86 -4.56 -14.01 1.33
C ASP A 86 -3.58 -12.85 1.48
N SER A 87 -3.07 -12.60 2.68
CA SER A 87 -2.23 -11.45 3.02
C SER A 87 -0.95 -11.86 3.74
N ILE A 88 -0.15 -10.88 4.17
CA ILE A 88 1.05 -11.11 4.98
C ILE A 88 0.63 -11.63 6.36
N PRO A 89 1.20 -12.73 6.88
CA PRO A 89 0.79 -13.31 8.16
C PRO A 89 0.91 -12.35 9.34
N GLY A 90 -0.13 -12.27 10.15
CA GLY A 90 -0.26 -11.37 11.29
C GLY A 90 -0.69 -9.94 10.93
N ALA A 91 -0.92 -9.64 9.65
CA ALA A 91 -1.37 -8.31 9.25
C ALA A 91 -2.81 -8.01 9.70
N MET A 92 -3.05 -6.77 10.12
CA MET A 92 -4.41 -6.26 10.34
C MET A 92 -4.96 -5.68 9.05
N TRP A 93 -6.13 -6.17 8.60
CA TRP A 93 -6.80 -5.64 7.42
C TRP A 93 -7.80 -4.52 7.75
N LEU A 94 -7.47 -3.32 7.28
CA LEU A 94 -8.28 -2.11 7.39
C LEU A 94 -8.76 -1.68 5.98
N PRO A 95 -9.71 -2.40 5.36
CA PRO A 95 -10.13 -2.14 4.00
C PRO A 95 -10.68 -0.72 3.82
N ASN A 96 -10.52 -0.18 2.60
CA ASN A 96 -11.09 1.11 2.19
C ASN A 96 -10.57 2.34 2.97
N THR A 97 -9.59 2.18 3.85
CA THR A 97 -8.98 3.31 4.59
C THR A 97 -7.94 4.07 3.78
N GLY A 98 -7.53 3.55 2.62
CA GLY A 98 -6.59 4.21 1.71
C GLY A 98 -7.22 5.13 0.66
N TYR A 99 -8.55 5.32 0.66
CA TYR A 99 -9.16 6.35 -0.21
C TYR A 99 -8.63 7.75 0.14
N GLY A 100 -8.58 8.64 -0.86
CA GLY A 100 -8.04 9.98 -0.69
C GLY A 100 -8.85 10.82 0.29
N ALA A 101 -10.15 10.95 0.03
CA ALA A 101 -11.11 11.43 1.02
C ALA A 101 -11.70 10.25 1.79
N LEU A 102 -11.68 10.35 3.12
CA LEU A 102 -12.42 9.46 4.01
C LEU A 102 -13.59 10.23 4.63
N ALA A 103 -14.71 9.54 4.81
CA ALA A 103 -15.73 10.02 5.72
C ALA A 103 -15.24 9.87 7.17
N ASP A 104 -15.74 10.68 8.09
CA ASP A 104 -15.34 10.68 9.51
C ASP A 104 -15.39 9.28 10.14
N VAL A 105 -16.38 8.46 9.77
CA VAL A 105 -16.51 7.07 10.25
C VAL A 105 -15.39 6.15 9.77
N ALA A 106 -14.91 6.34 8.54
CA ALA A 106 -13.80 5.58 7.98
C ALA A 106 -12.46 6.06 8.53
N GLU A 107 -12.32 7.36 8.79
CA GLU A 107 -11.14 7.92 9.47
C GLU A 107 -11.05 7.45 10.92
N ALA A 108 -12.17 7.44 11.65
CA ALA A 108 -12.24 6.88 13.00
C ALA A 108 -11.87 5.39 13.00
N TYR A 109 -12.41 4.61 12.05
CA TYR A 109 -12.07 3.20 11.89
C TYR A 109 -10.58 2.97 11.62
N PHE A 110 -9.95 3.79 10.78
CA PHE A 110 -8.51 3.75 10.54
C PHE A 110 -7.72 4.02 11.83
N ARG A 111 -8.02 5.12 12.52
CA ARG A 111 -7.33 5.51 13.75
C ARG A 111 -7.49 4.48 14.87
N ASP A 112 -8.71 3.97 15.06
CA ASP A 112 -9.00 2.98 16.09
C ASP A 112 -8.35 1.63 15.75
N GLY A 113 -8.28 1.28 14.47
CA GLY A 113 -7.56 0.08 14.00
C GLY A 113 -6.06 0.18 14.25
N LEU A 114 -5.43 1.32 13.94
CA LEU A 114 -4.01 1.51 14.23
C LEU A 114 -3.74 1.51 15.74
N ALA A 115 -4.57 2.17 16.53
CA ALA A 115 -4.42 2.17 17.99
C ALA A 115 -4.58 0.75 18.57
N GLU A 116 -5.49 -0.06 18.04
CA GLU A 116 -5.61 -1.46 18.45
C GLU A 116 -4.36 -2.26 18.07
N ALA A 117 -3.89 -2.12 16.83
CA ALA A 117 -2.75 -2.87 16.31
C ALA A 117 -1.43 -2.50 17.02
N THR A 118 -1.28 -1.24 17.46
CA THR A 118 -0.09 -0.76 18.16
C THR A 118 -0.23 -0.69 19.69
N GLY A 119 -1.37 -1.11 20.25
CA GLY A 119 -1.65 -0.94 21.68
C GLY A 119 -1.74 0.54 22.12
N GLY A 120 -2.00 1.45 21.18
CA GLY A 120 -2.07 2.90 21.39
C GLY A 120 -0.71 3.59 21.40
N ASP A 121 0.38 2.86 21.16
CA ASP A 121 1.73 3.42 21.08
C ASP A 121 1.98 3.99 19.68
N MET A 122 2.41 5.26 19.61
CA MET A 122 2.79 5.95 18.37
C MET A 122 4.24 5.67 17.96
N GLY A 123 5.07 5.21 18.90
CA GLY A 123 6.45 4.79 18.66
C GLY A 123 6.56 3.38 18.06
N GLN A 124 5.51 2.57 18.17
CA GLN A 124 5.44 1.24 17.58
C GLN A 124 5.51 1.35 16.04
N PRO A 125 6.49 0.72 15.38
CA PRO A 125 6.61 0.79 13.92
C PRO A 125 5.41 0.16 13.21
N VAL A 126 4.93 0.83 12.16
CA VAL A 126 3.82 0.37 11.32
C VAL A 126 4.27 0.30 9.86
N LEU A 127 3.87 -0.75 9.15
CA LEU A 127 4.11 -0.93 7.72
C LEU A 127 2.78 -1.00 6.98
N PHE A 128 2.62 -0.16 5.96
CA PHE A 128 1.42 -0.15 5.12
C PHE A 128 1.66 -0.83 3.78
N PHE A 129 0.70 -1.66 3.37
CA PHE A 129 0.76 -2.35 2.09
C PHE A 129 -0.64 -2.62 1.51
N CYS A 130 -0.67 -3.01 0.23
CA CYS A 130 -1.86 -3.33 -0.55
C CYS A 130 -1.42 -4.35 -1.62
N LEU A 131 -1.73 -4.14 -2.89
CA LEU A 131 -1.10 -4.78 -4.05
C LEU A 131 -0.03 -3.85 -4.65
N GLN A 132 0.76 -4.34 -5.59
CA GLN A 132 1.73 -3.50 -6.33
C GLN A 132 1.00 -2.38 -7.06
N ASP A 133 1.57 -1.17 -7.15
CA ASP A 133 0.93 -0.03 -7.85
C ASP A 133 -0.40 0.39 -7.21
N CYS A 134 -0.46 0.38 -5.88
CA CYS A 134 -1.64 0.75 -5.10
C CYS A 134 -1.43 2.07 -4.35
N TRP A 135 -2.06 3.14 -4.82
CA TRP A 135 -2.06 4.43 -4.12
C TRP A 135 -2.78 4.41 -2.77
N MET A 136 -3.61 3.40 -2.50
CA MET A 136 -4.29 3.30 -1.21
C MET A 136 -3.34 3.05 -0.05
N SER A 137 -2.30 2.22 -0.24
CA SER A 137 -1.28 2.02 0.80
C SER A 137 -0.42 3.27 0.99
N TRP A 138 -0.10 4.00 -0.07
CA TRP A 138 0.60 5.28 0.03
C TRP A 138 -0.22 6.32 0.82
N ASN A 139 -1.50 6.47 0.50
CA ASN A 139 -2.41 7.38 1.21
C ASN A 139 -2.54 6.99 2.69
N ALA A 140 -2.68 5.70 2.99
CA ALA A 140 -2.78 5.21 4.36
C ALA A 140 -1.49 5.51 5.16
N ALA A 141 -0.32 5.26 4.58
CA ALA A 141 0.97 5.57 5.20
C ALA A 141 1.12 7.06 5.48
N LYS A 142 0.80 7.92 4.50
CA LYS A 142 0.77 9.39 4.67
C LYS A 142 -0.19 9.81 5.78
N ARG A 143 -1.35 9.15 5.88
CA ARG A 143 -2.33 9.45 6.93
C ARG A 143 -1.80 9.07 8.32
N ALA A 144 -1.13 7.92 8.46
CA ALA A 144 -0.50 7.52 9.72
C ALA A 144 0.58 8.50 10.17
N LEU A 145 1.41 9.00 9.25
CA LEU A 145 2.35 10.08 9.52
C LEU A 145 1.63 11.35 10.02
N GLY A 146 0.51 11.71 9.39
CA GLY A 146 -0.32 12.84 9.83
C GLY A 146 -0.97 12.66 11.21
N LEU A 147 -1.16 11.42 11.66
CA LEU A 147 -1.64 11.11 13.02
C LEU A 147 -0.55 11.15 14.09
N GLY A 148 0.73 11.16 13.68
CA GLY A 148 1.89 11.25 14.58
C GLY A 148 2.59 9.91 14.86
N TYR A 149 2.33 8.86 14.07
CA TYR A 149 3.15 7.65 14.13
C TYR A 149 4.60 7.96 13.75
N GLU A 150 5.54 7.56 14.60
CA GLU A 150 6.94 8.00 14.51
C GLU A 150 7.73 7.23 13.45
N THR A 151 7.44 5.93 13.31
CA THR A 151 8.09 5.05 12.33
C THR A 151 7.05 4.43 11.40
N VAL A 152 6.98 4.94 10.17
CA VAL A 152 6.05 4.45 9.14
C VAL A 152 6.84 3.90 7.96
N TYR A 153 6.68 2.61 7.71
CA TYR A 153 7.14 1.92 6.52
C TYR A 153 6.02 1.83 5.47
N TRP A 154 6.40 1.81 4.20
CA TRP A 154 5.48 1.57 3.10
C TRP A 154 6.11 0.60 2.10
N LEU A 155 5.39 -0.48 1.81
CA LEU A 155 5.76 -1.50 0.83
C LEU A 155 4.93 -1.29 -0.45
N PRO A 156 5.48 -0.59 -1.48
CA PRO A 156 4.75 -0.27 -2.71
C PRO A 156 4.43 -1.51 -3.55
N GLU A 157 5.25 -2.56 -3.49
CA GLU A 157 5.03 -3.83 -4.19
C GLU A 157 3.90 -4.66 -3.59
N GLY A 158 3.49 -4.35 -2.35
CA GLY A 158 2.39 -5.00 -1.67
C GLY A 158 2.52 -6.53 -1.59
N THR A 159 1.37 -7.21 -1.53
CA THR A 159 1.33 -8.68 -1.51
C THR A 159 1.82 -9.31 -2.83
N ASP A 160 1.75 -8.59 -3.95
CA ASP A 160 2.27 -9.10 -5.24
C ASP A 160 3.79 -9.28 -5.16
N GLY A 161 4.52 -8.28 -4.66
CA GLY A 161 5.96 -8.39 -4.41
C GLY A 161 6.30 -9.42 -3.34
N TRP A 162 5.55 -9.44 -2.23
CA TRP A 162 5.74 -10.42 -1.18
C TRP A 162 5.67 -11.87 -1.70
N THR A 163 4.62 -12.18 -2.47
CA THR A 163 4.40 -13.50 -3.04
C THR A 163 5.35 -13.84 -4.19
N PHE A 164 5.82 -12.83 -4.94
CA PHE A 164 6.85 -13.04 -5.97
C PHE A 164 8.15 -13.63 -5.38
N TYR A 165 8.47 -13.29 -4.13
CA TYR A 165 9.62 -13.84 -3.40
C TYR A 165 9.30 -15.15 -2.64
N ASP A 166 8.16 -15.78 -2.91
CA ASP A 166 7.70 -17.02 -2.26
C ASP A 166 7.54 -16.92 -0.72
N PHE A 167 7.37 -15.70 -0.19
CA PHE A 167 7.11 -15.49 1.24
C PHE A 167 5.69 -15.96 1.63
N PRO A 168 5.48 -16.44 2.88
CA PRO A 168 4.24 -17.09 3.26
C PRO A 168 3.05 -16.12 3.28
N THR A 169 1.86 -16.60 2.96
CA THR A 169 0.61 -15.85 3.12
C THR A 169 -0.38 -16.58 4.00
N GLU A 170 -1.32 -15.85 4.59
CA GLU A 170 -2.47 -16.42 5.29
C GLU A 170 -3.76 -15.71 4.90
N GLU A 171 -4.88 -16.44 4.94
CA GLU A 171 -6.20 -15.84 4.75
C GLU A 171 -6.56 -15.02 5.99
N ILE A 172 -6.85 -13.73 5.81
CA ILE A 172 -7.26 -12.82 6.88
C ILE A 172 -8.65 -12.24 6.64
N THR A 173 -9.31 -11.86 7.73
CA THR A 173 -10.61 -11.18 7.72
C THR A 173 -10.43 -9.70 8.05
N PRO A 174 -11.31 -8.82 7.55
CA PRO A 174 -11.25 -7.39 7.85
C PRO A 174 -11.54 -7.15 9.33
N ARG A 175 -10.91 -6.13 9.92
CA ARG A 175 -11.23 -5.71 11.29
C ARG A 175 -12.71 -5.33 11.38
N GLU A 176 -13.39 -5.84 12.39
CA GLU A 176 -14.80 -5.52 12.67
C GLU A 176 -14.94 -4.64 13.93
N PRO A 177 -15.99 -3.79 14.03
CA PRO A 177 -17.01 -3.55 13.00
C PRO A 177 -16.48 -2.65 11.87
N GLN A 178 -16.76 -3.01 10.62
CA GLN A 178 -16.48 -2.14 9.48
C GLN A 178 -17.44 -0.93 9.43
N PRO A 179 -16.99 0.23 8.91
CA PRO A 179 -17.87 1.36 8.61
C PRO A 179 -18.99 0.93 7.66
N ARG A 180 -20.21 1.40 7.91
CA ARG A 180 -21.38 1.17 7.05
C ARG A 180 -21.68 2.37 6.16
#